data_AF-A0A7W1IJH3-F1
#
_entry.id   AF-A0A7W1IJH3-F1
#
_cell.length_a   1.000
_cell.length_b   1.000
_cell.length_c   1.000
_cell.angle_alpha   90.00
_cell.angle_beta   90.00
_cell.angle_gamma   90.00
#
_symmetry.space_group_name_H-M   'P 1'
#
loop_
_entity.id
_entity.type
_entity.pdbx_description
1 polymer ?
#
loop_
_entity_poly.entity_id
_entity_poly.type
_entity_poly.pdbx_seq_one_letter_code
_entity_poly.pdbx_strand_id
1 'polypeptide(L)'
;MTESAVVYSEARDRAAGLELGERVAAKFEGRLPDVLIVFASPANDVHALLEGLRERCPSKQLIGCTSAGEFVSGAAGEGASCAVALRSS
;
A
#
# COMPACT_ATOMS: atom_id res chain seq x y z
N MET A 1 10.00 -10.88 -16.44
CA MET A 1 10.05 -9.40 -16.42
C MET A 1 9.41 -8.94 -15.11
N THR A 2 9.94 -7.94 -14.43
CA THR A 2 9.37 -7.48 -13.14
C THR A 2 8.45 -6.29 -13.37
N GLU A 3 7.21 -6.39 -12.89
CA GLU A 3 6.24 -5.30 -12.87
C GLU A 3 6.25 -4.62 -11.49
N SER A 4 6.03 -3.31 -11.46
CA SER A 4 5.98 -2.54 -10.21
C SER A 4 4.86 -1.52 -10.21
N ALA A 5 4.27 -1.26 -9.04
CA ALA A 5 3.30 -0.19 -8.83
C ALA A 5 3.63 0.60 -7.55
N VAL A 6 3.45 1.91 -7.59
CA VAL A 6 3.54 2.80 -6.42
C VAL A 6 2.20 3.51 -6.26
N VAL A 7 1.59 3.38 -5.09
CA VAL A 7 0.28 3.97 -4.77
C VAL A 7 0.30 4.65 -3.41
N TYR A 8 -0.63 5.57 -3.19
CA TYR A 8 -0.82 6.25 -1.92
C TYR A 8 -2.32 6.43 -1.62
N SER A 9 -2.62 6.66 -0.35
CA SER A 9 -3.94 7.02 0.18
C SER A 9 -3.79 8.12 1.23
N GLU A 10 -4.70 9.08 1.20
CA GLU A 10 -4.86 10.13 2.22
C GLU A 10 -5.91 9.74 3.29
N ALA A 11 -6.60 8.61 3.09
CA ALA A 11 -7.47 8.05 4.09
C ALA A 11 -6.66 7.51 5.29
N ARG A 12 -7.37 7.06 6.33
CA ARG A 12 -6.76 6.50 7.54
C ARG A 12 -7.21 5.09 7.85
N ASP A 13 -6.39 4.40 8.61
CA ASP A 13 -6.67 3.12 9.25
C ASP A 13 -7.15 2.10 8.20
N ARG A 14 -8.25 1.42 8.49
CA ARG A 14 -8.84 0.44 7.58
C ARG A 14 -9.20 1.01 6.21
N ALA A 15 -9.66 2.26 6.15
CA ALA A 15 -10.04 2.89 4.88
C ALA A 15 -8.82 3.09 3.97
N ALA A 16 -7.68 3.49 4.55
CA ALA A 16 -6.41 3.57 3.83
C ALA A 16 -6.00 2.20 3.27
N GLY A 17 -6.12 1.15 4.08
CA GLY A 17 -5.83 -0.22 3.66
C GLY A 17 -6.65 -0.67 2.45
N LEU A 18 -7.98 -0.48 2.51
CA LEU A 18 -8.88 -0.83 1.42
C LEU A 18 -8.52 -0.09 0.13
N GLU A 19 -8.33 1.23 0.22
CA GLU A 19 -8.03 2.07 -0.94
C GLU A 19 -6.68 1.72 -1.57
N LEU A 20 -5.64 1.52 -0.76
CA LEU A 20 -4.33 1.07 -1.24
C LEU A 20 -4.45 -0.27 -1.98
N GLY A 21 -5.19 -1.22 -1.43
CA GLY A 21 -5.38 -2.53 -2.05
C GLY A 21 -6.10 -2.45 -3.39
N GLU A 22 -7.16 -1.64 -3.49
CA GLU A 22 -7.87 -1.38 -4.75
C GLU A 22 -6.96 -0.76 -5.81
N ARG A 23 -6.16 0.24 -5.43
CA ARG A 23 -5.23 0.92 -6.34
C ARG A 23 -4.13 -0.02 -6.84
N VAL A 24 -3.58 -0.89 -5.98
CA VAL A 24 -2.61 -1.91 -6.40
C VAL A 24 -3.26 -2.92 -7.34
N ALA A 25 -4.43 -3.46 -6.99
CA ALA A 25 -5.14 -4.43 -7.82
C ALA A 25 -5.45 -3.85 -9.21
N ALA A 26 -5.88 -2.58 -9.29
CA ALA A 26 -6.11 -1.90 -10.56
C ALA A 26 -4.84 -1.80 -11.41
N LYS A 27 -3.68 -1.50 -10.80
CA LYS A 27 -2.39 -1.40 -11.51
C LYS A 27 -1.89 -2.73 -12.06
N PHE A 28 -2.25 -3.85 -11.43
CA PHE A 28 -1.88 -5.19 -11.89
C PHE A 28 -3.03 -5.94 -12.58
N GLU A 29 -4.11 -5.24 -12.97
CA GLU A 29 -5.25 -5.81 -13.67
C GLU A 29 -5.89 -6.99 -12.91
N GLY A 30 -5.99 -6.85 -11.59
CA GLY A 30 -6.54 -7.85 -10.67
C GLY A 30 -5.57 -8.97 -10.29
N ARG A 31 -4.35 -9.00 -10.86
CA ARG A 31 -3.31 -9.97 -10.45
C ARG A 31 -2.69 -9.55 -9.13
N LEU A 32 -2.38 -10.53 -8.28
CA LEU A 32 -1.79 -10.29 -6.98
C LEU A 32 -0.29 -9.95 -7.07
N PRO A 33 0.22 -9.03 -6.24
CA PRO A 33 1.65 -8.79 -6.10
C PRO A 33 2.35 -9.93 -5.36
N ASP A 34 3.61 -10.17 -5.69
CA ASP A 34 4.46 -11.07 -4.93
C ASP A 34 4.91 -10.40 -3.62
N VAL A 35 5.29 -9.12 -3.70
CA VAL A 35 5.75 -8.34 -2.55
C VAL A 35 4.99 -7.02 -2.48
N LEU A 36 4.57 -6.65 -1.28
CA LEU A 36 4.02 -5.35 -0.95
C LEU A 36 4.81 -4.71 0.19
N ILE A 37 5.35 -3.53 -0.04
CA ILE A 37 6.07 -2.73 0.96
C ILE A 37 5.18 -1.55 1.30
N VAL A 38 4.79 -1.41 2.57
CA VAL A 38 3.86 -0.37 3.03
C VAL A 38 4.57 0.57 3.98
N PHE A 39 4.55 1.86 3.64
CA PHE A 39 4.94 2.95 4.51
C PHE A 39 3.69 3.57 5.11
N ALA A 40 3.54 3.45 6.42
CA ALA A 40 2.39 3.98 7.13
C ALA A 40 2.82 5.04 8.15
N SER A 41 2.10 6.16 8.13
CA SER A 41 2.24 7.17 9.19
C SER A 41 1.83 6.59 10.55
N PRO A 42 2.51 6.97 11.65
CA PRO A 42 2.11 6.65 13.02
C PRO A 42 0.70 7.12 13.39
N ALA A 43 0.10 8.02 12.59
CA ALA A 43 -1.27 8.48 12.77
C ALA A 43 -2.33 7.42 12.41
N ASN A 44 -1.93 6.28 11.80
CA ASN A 44 -2.81 5.17 11.48
C ASN A 44 -2.80 4.10 12.57
N ASP A 45 -3.96 3.51 12.83
CA ASP A 45 -4.04 2.16 13.37
C ASP A 45 -3.52 1.18 12.30
N VAL A 46 -2.28 0.74 12.51
CA VAL A 46 -1.58 -0.16 11.61
C VAL A 46 -2.29 -1.50 11.48
N HIS A 47 -2.94 -2.00 12.54
CA HIS A 47 -3.66 -3.27 12.46
C HIS A 47 -4.88 -3.14 11.55
N ALA A 48 -5.69 -2.12 11.77
CA ALA A 48 -6.87 -1.84 10.96
C ALA A 48 -6.49 -1.60 9.48
N LEU A 49 -5.41 -0.86 9.22
CA LEU A 49 -4.87 -0.64 7.88
C LEU A 49 -4.46 -1.95 7.20
N LEU A 50 -3.70 -2.80 7.89
CA LEU A 50 -3.24 -4.06 7.32
C LEU A 50 -4.39 -5.05 7.08
N GLU A 51 -5.44 -5.03 7.90
CA GLU A 51 -6.66 -5.82 7.66
C GLU A 51 -7.36 -5.41 6.37
N GLY A 52 -7.63 -4.11 6.19
CA GLY A 52 -8.24 -3.59 4.97
C GLY A 52 -7.41 -3.88 3.72
N LEU A 53 -6.08 -3.76 3.84
CA LEU A 53 -5.16 -4.03 2.74
C LEU A 53 -5.17 -5.50 2.33
N ARG A 54 -5.12 -6.42 3.29
CA ARG A 54 -5.13 -7.88 3.02
C ARG A 54 -6.45 -8.35 2.43
N GLU A 55 -7.56 -7.70 2.78
CA GLU A 55 -8.88 -8.00 2.22
C GLU A 55 -8.93 -7.72 0.71
N ARG A 56 -8.35 -6.61 0.26
CA ARG A 56 -8.43 -6.17 -1.15
C ARG A 56 -7.24 -6.59 -2.00
N CYS A 57 -6.08 -6.78 -1.39
CA CYS A 57 -4.85 -7.12 -2.09
C CYS A 57 -3.96 -8.04 -1.22
N PRO A 58 -4.29 -9.35 -1.18
CA PRO A 58 -3.40 -10.31 -0.56
C PRO A 58 -2.08 -10.40 -1.34
N SER A 59 -0.96 -10.42 -0.64
CA SER A 59 0.38 -10.56 -1.21
C SER A 59 1.09 -11.77 -0.60
N LYS A 60 2.11 -12.30 -1.29
CA LYS A 60 2.92 -13.40 -0.74
C LYS A 60 3.82 -12.93 0.40
N GLN A 61 4.29 -11.69 0.31
CA GLN A 61 5.11 -11.07 1.35
C GLN A 61 4.73 -9.61 1.55
N LEU A 62 4.55 -9.23 2.81
CA LEU A 62 4.27 -7.86 3.25
C LEU A 62 5.44 -7.36 4.10
N ILE A 63 5.96 -6.17 3.79
CA ILE A 63 7.01 -5.49 4.55
C ILE A 63 6.45 -4.15 5.03
N GLY A 64 6.47 -3.92 6.35
CA GLY A 64 6.03 -2.66 6.95
C GLY A 64 7.19 -1.72 7.26
N CYS A 65 6.99 -0.43 7.01
CA CYS A 65 7.91 0.65 7.35
C CYS A 65 7.13 1.80 8.00
N THR A 66 7.67 2.40 9.05
CA THR A 66 7.10 3.63 9.63
C THR A 66 7.69 4.84 8.91
N SER A 67 6.86 5.83 8.57
CA SER A 67 7.31 7.07 7.91
C SER A 67 7.19 8.28 8.83
N ALA A 68 8.20 9.16 8.80
CA ALA A 68 8.14 10.50 9.39
C ALA A 68 7.52 11.55 8.42
N GLY A 69 7.18 11.11 7.21
CA GLY A 69 6.65 11.88 6.09
C GLY A 69 6.70 10.99 4.84
N GLU A 70 5.71 11.12 3.96
CA GLU A 70 5.54 10.25 2.80
C GLU A 70 5.77 11.02 1.50
N PHE A 71 6.62 10.47 0.62
CA PHE A 71 6.84 10.99 -0.73
C PHE A 71 6.68 9.85 -1.73
N VAL A 72 5.84 10.06 -2.73
CA VAL A 72 5.68 9.19 -3.89
C VAL A 72 5.70 10.02 -5.16
N SER A 73 5.86 9.40 -6.33
CA SER A 73 6.08 10.08 -7.62
C SER A 73 5.03 11.13 -8.01
N GLY A 74 3.89 11.21 -7.30
CA GLY A 74 2.85 12.21 -7.53
C GLY A 74 2.26 12.87 -6.28
N ALA A 75 2.82 12.65 -5.08
CA ALA A 75 2.32 13.25 -3.84
C ALA A 75 3.40 13.32 -2.75
N ALA A 76 3.30 14.33 -1.88
CA ALA A 76 4.13 14.52 -0.70
C ALA A 76 3.25 15.00 0.47
N GLY A 77 3.43 14.45 1.66
CA GLY A 77 2.63 14.85 2.82
C GLY A 77 3.05 14.19 4.14
N GLU A 78 2.29 14.50 5.19
CA GLU A 78 2.37 13.88 6.51
C GLU A 78 1.03 13.25 6.86
N GLY A 79 1.06 12.06 7.45
CA GLY A 79 -0.16 11.37 7.91
C GLY A 79 -0.78 10.43 6.88
N ALA A 80 -0.18 10.30 5.71
CA ALA A 80 -0.65 9.44 4.63
C ALA A 80 -0.09 8.01 4.79
N SER A 81 -0.50 7.12 3.89
CA SER A 81 0.13 5.81 3.71
C SER A 81 0.43 5.57 2.24
N CYS A 82 1.58 4.97 1.94
CA CYS A 82 1.95 4.58 0.59
C CYS A 82 2.44 3.15 0.51
N ALA A 83 2.35 2.56 -0.68
CA ALA A 83 2.80 1.20 -0.91
C ALA A 83 3.57 1.06 -2.23
N VAL A 84 4.61 0.24 -2.19
CA VAL A 84 5.35 -0.23 -3.36
C VAL A 84 5.06 -1.71 -3.54
N ALA A 85 4.52 -2.08 -4.69
CA ALA A 85 4.16 -3.44 -5.02
C ALA A 85 5.04 -3.95 -6.16
N LEU A 86 5.51 -5.20 -6.05
CA LEU A 86 6.36 -5.86 -7.03
C LEU A 86 5.75 -7.21 -7.43
N ARG A 87 5.81 -7.52 -8.72
CA ARG A 87 5.30 -8.77 -9.28
C ARG A 87 6.24 -9.31 -10.34
N SER A 88 6.50 -10.62 -10.34
CA SER A 88 7.14 -11.32 -11.44
C SER A 88 6.09 -11.70 -12.49
N SER A 89 6.38 -11.40 -13.76
CA SER A 89 5.58 -11.85 -14.91
C SER A 89 5.69 -13.36 -15.11
#